data_AF-A0A1J3D1M7-F1
#
_entry.id   AF-A0A1J3D1M7-F1
#
_cell.length_a   1.000
_cell.length_b   1.000
_cell.length_c   1.000
_cell.angle_alpha   90.00
_cell.angle_beta   90.00
_cell.angle_gamma   90.00
#
_symmetry.space_group_name_H-M   'P 1'
#
loop_
_entity.id
_entity.type
_entity.pdbx_description
1 polymer ?
#
loop_
_entity_poly.entity_id
_entity_poly.type
_entity_poly.pdbx_seq_one_letter_code
_entity_poly.pdbx_strand_id
1 'polypeptide(L)'
;ATLDDSLQVEAIAATVKSFWWRSVVAMYVNNELGKGIMLHLSNALQDVEVHRSVISPEASDDQIYMELSKLMTNQTRVFVVHME
;
A
#
# COMPACT_ATOMS: atom_id res chain seq x y z
N ALA A 1 12.98 -7.35 -5.90
CA ALA A 1 11.91 -6.97 -6.84
C ALA A 1 12.15 -7.68 -8.16
N THR A 2 11.12 -8.34 -8.66
CA THR A 2 11.10 -9.01 -9.95
C THR A 2 10.54 -8.08 -11.03
N LEU A 3 10.66 -8.47 -12.30
CA LEU A 3 10.03 -7.75 -13.42
C LEU A 3 8.50 -7.69 -13.25
N ASP A 4 7.91 -8.76 -12.70
CA ASP A 4 6.47 -8.87 -12.49
C ASP A 4 5.98 -7.85 -11.45
N ASP A 5 6.74 -7.63 -10.37
CA ASP A 5 6.41 -6.61 -9.35
C ASP A 5 6.34 -5.20 -9.95
N SER A 6 7.25 -4.91 -10.89
CA SER A 6 7.30 -3.59 -11.55
C SER A 6 6.09 -3.37 -12.46
N LEU A 7 5.70 -4.39 -13.23
CA LEU A 7 4.52 -4.33 -14.11
C LEU A 7 3.21 -4.20 -13.31
N GLN A 8 3.08 -4.92 -12.19
CA GLN A 8 1.92 -4.79 -11.31
C GLN A 8 1.80 -3.38 -10.73
N VAL A 9 2.92 -2.80 -10.28
CA VAL A 9 2.94 -1.44 -9.73
C VAL A 9 2.58 -0.39 -10.79
N GLU A 10 3.05 -0.54 -12.03
CA GLU A 10 2.66 0.35 -13.13
C GLU A 10 1.15 0.28 -13.41
N ALA A 11 0.57 -0.93 -13.43
CA ALA A 11 -0.87 -1.10 -13.62
C ALA A 11 -1.70 -0.48 -12.48
N ILE A 12 -1.24 -0.63 -11.23
CA ILE A 12 -1.87 0.02 -10.07
C ILE A 12 -1.78 1.54 -10.23
N ALA A 13 -0.61 2.07 -10.57
CA ALA A 13 -0.42 3.52 -10.73
C ALA A 13 -1.28 4.09 -11.86
N ALA A 14 -1.39 3.38 -12.99
CA ALA A 14 -2.27 3.75 -14.09
C ALA A 14 -3.74 3.82 -13.63
N THR A 15 -4.19 2.84 -12.84
CA THR A 15 -5.55 2.80 -12.28
C THR A 15 -5.78 3.99 -11.33
N VAL A 16 -4.86 4.24 -10.39
CA VAL A 16 -4.99 5.36 -9.44
C VAL A 16 -5.08 6.69 -10.18
N LYS A 17 -4.25 6.90 -11.20
CA LYS A 17 -4.24 8.11 -12.02
C LYS A 17 -5.49 8.22 -12.89
N SER A 18 -6.00 7.12 -13.46
CA SER A 18 -7.20 7.16 -14.31
C SER A 18 -8.46 7.56 -13.55
N PHE A 19 -8.55 7.20 -12.27
CA PHE A 19 -9.64 7.60 -11.39
C PHE A 19 -9.38 8.92 -10.63
N TRP A 20 -8.23 9.56 -10.88
CA TRP A 20 -7.85 10.86 -10.31
C TRP A 20 -7.84 10.87 -8.78
N TRP A 21 -7.55 9.70 -8.17
CA TRP A 21 -7.44 9.60 -6.73
C TRP A 21 -6.19 10.33 -6.27
N ARG A 22 -6.38 11.28 -5.34
CA ARG A 22 -5.29 12.11 -4.80
C ARG A 22 -4.58 11.48 -3.60
N SER A 23 -5.20 10.48 -2.99
CA SER A 23 -4.67 9.77 -1.84
C SER A 23 -5.01 8.30 -1.91
N VAL A 24 -4.07 7.44 -1.50
CA VAL A 24 -4.23 6.00 -1.35
C VAL A 24 -3.58 5.53 -0.05
N VAL A 25 -4.04 4.41 0.48
CA VAL A 25 -3.38 3.69 1.56
C VAL A 25 -2.65 2.49 0.97
N ALA A 26 -1.33 2.41 1.12
CA ALA A 26 -0.54 1.23 0.82
C ALA A 26 -0.41 0.37 2.08
N MET A 27 -0.92 -0.85 2.02
CA MET A 27 -0.93 -1.81 3.13
C MET A 27 -0.09 -3.03 2.78
N TYR A 28 0.91 -3.36 3.60
CA TYR A 28 1.86 -4.45 3.32
C TYR A 28 2.46 -5.05 4.60
N VAL A 29 2.94 -6.28 4.50
CA VAL A 29 3.68 -6.96 5.57
C VAL A 29 5.11 -6.39 5.67
N ASN A 30 5.60 -6.13 6.88
CA ASN A 30 6.93 -5.54 7.15
C ASN A 30 8.10 -6.53 6.92
N ASN A 31 8.15 -7.13 5.74
CA ASN A 31 9.24 -7.99 5.29
C ASN A 31 9.93 -7.34 4.08
N GLU A 32 10.95 -8.00 3.54
CA GLU A 32 11.75 -7.45 2.43
C GLU A 32 10.94 -7.29 1.13
N LEU A 33 9.92 -8.13 0.93
CA LEU A 33 9.06 -8.09 -0.25
C LEU A 33 8.11 -6.89 -0.16
N GLY A 34 7.44 -6.71 0.98
CA GLY A 34 6.59 -5.55 1.25
C GLY A 34 7.33 -4.22 1.21
N LYS A 35 8.57 -4.15 1.72
CA LYS A 35 9.42 -2.95 1.56
C LYS A 35 9.79 -2.71 0.10
N GLY A 36 10.09 -3.79 -0.65
CA GLY A 36 10.39 -3.74 -2.07
C GLY A 36 9.25 -3.14 -2.88
N ILE A 37 8.04 -3.67 -2.77
CA ILE A 37 6.88 -3.15 -3.50
C ILE A 37 6.55 -1.70 -3.11
N MET A 38 6.73 -1.33 -1.84
CA MET A 38 6.52 0.04 -1.38
C MET A 38 7.50 1.03 -2.03
N LEU A 39 8.76 0.63 -2.28
CA LEU A 39 9.71 1.47 -3.01
C LEU A 39 9.21 1.76 -4.44
N HIS A 40 8.72 0.73 -5.13
CA HIS A 40 8.17 0.88 -6.49
C HIS A 40 6.90 1.72 -6.50
N LEU A 41 5.97 1.47 -5.58
CA LEU A 41 4.72 2.25 -5.45
C LEU A 41 5.01 3.72 -5.18
N SER A 42 5.94 4.04 -4.27
CA SER A 42 6.34 5.43 -4.00
C SER A 42 6.86 6.14 -5.25
N ASN A 43 7.63 5.45 -6.09
CA ASN A 43 8.14 6.04 -7.33
C ASN A 43 7.02 6.24 -8.36
N ALA A 44 6.15 5.25 -8.56
CA ALA A 44 5.09 5.31 -9.58
C ALA A 44 3.96 6.31 -9.22
N LEU A 45 3.74 6.52 -7.91
CA LEU A 45 2.71 7.37 -7.33
C LEU A 45 3.26 8.66 -6.70
N GLN A 46 4.39 9.19 -7.19
CA GLN A 46 5.03 10.39 -6.63
C GLN A 46 4.11 11.62 -6.49
N ASP A 47 3.09 11.73 -7.37
CA ASP A 47 2.12 12.84 -7.39
C ASP A 47 0.82 12.53 -6.62
N VAL A 48 0.78 11.41 -5.90
CA VAL A 48 -0.35 10.94 -5.10
C VAL A 48 0.09 10.80 -3.64
N GLU A 49 -0.75 11.22 -2.71
CA GLU A 49 -0.48 11.01 -1.29
C GLU A 49 -0.60 9.51 -0.95
N VAL A 50 0.51 8.89 -0.56
CA VAL A 50 0.53 7.46 -0.19
C VAL A 50 0.71 7.32 1.32
N HIS A 51 -0.37 6.99 2.03
CA HIS A 51 -0.32 6.64 3.44
C HIS A 51 0.12 5.18 3.59
N ARG A 52 1.07 4.92 4.48
CA ARG A 52 1.58 3.56 4.72
C ARG A 52 0.90 2.96 5.94
N SER A 53 0.33 1.76 5.79
CA SER A 53 -0.09 0.92 6.91
C SER A 53 0.73 -0.37 6.86
N VAL A 54 1.57 -0.55 7.86
CA VAL A 54 2.61 -1.58 7.87
C VAL A 54 2.24 -2.61 8.94
N ILE A 55 2.09 -3.86 8.54
CA ILE A 55 1.70 -4.95 9.43
C ILE A 55 2.93 -5.79 9.74
N SER A 56 3.23 -6.02 11.02
CA SER A 56 4.32 -6.93 11.39
C SER A 56 3.98 -8.36 10.94
N PRO A 57 4.95 -9.15 10.44
CA PRO A 57 4.70 -10.57 10.15
C PRO A 57 4.24 -11.34 11.41
N GLU A 58 4.64 -10.89 12.60
CA GLU A 58 4.26 -11.44 13.91
C GLU A 58 3.13 -10.65 14.59
N ALA A 59 2.35 -9.87 13.83
CA ALA A 59 1.30 -9.04 14.40
C ALA A 59 0.25 -9.90 15.12
N SER A 60 -0.08 -9.54 16.36
CA SER A 60 -1.21 -10.13 17.06
C SER A 60 -2.55 -9.62 16.53
N ASP A 61 -3.63 -10.34 16.82
CA ASP A 61 -5.00 -9.91 16.47
C ASP A 61 -5.31 -8.50 16.97
N ASP A 62 -4.87 -8.15 18.18
CA ASP A 62 -5.03 -6.80 18.75
C ASP A 62 -4.28 -5.74 17.95
N GLN A 63 -3.08 -6.05 17.46
CA GLN A 63 -2.29 -5.14 16.63
C GLN A 63 -2.94 -4.96 15.25
N ILE A 64 -3.46 -6.04 14.66
CA ILE A 64 -4.21 -5.98 13.40
C ILE A 64 -5.48 -5.14 13.57
N TYR A 65 -6.24 -5.39 14.65
CA TYR A 65 -7.46 -4.65 14.96
C TYR A 65 -7.20 -3.15 15.15
N MET A 66 -6.10 -2.80 15.83
CA MET A 66 -5.69 -1.41 16.01
C MET A 66 -5.35 -0.72 14.67
N GLU A 67 -4.63 -1.39 13.77
CA GLU A 67 -4.35 -0.85 12.44
C GLU A 67 -5.62 -0.65 11.62
N LEU A 68 -6.52 -1.65 11.59
CA LEU A 68 -7.82 -1.52 10.92
C LEU A 68 -8.65 -0.36 11.49
N SER A 69 -8.64 -0.18 12.82
CA SER A 69 -9.33 0.93 13.48
C SER A 69 -8.80 2.29 13.02
N LYS A 70 -7.48 2.45 12.87
CA LYS A 70 -6.89 3.68 12.30
C LYS A 70 -7.37 3.91 10.87
N LEU A 71 -7.35 2.86 10.04
CA LEU A 71 -7.79 2.94 8.64
C LEU A 71 -9.26 3.35 8.49
N MET A 72 -10.13 2.86 9.38
CA MET A 72 -11.56 3.24 9.39
C MET A 72 -11.77 4.73 9.70
N THR A 73 -10.84 5.38 10.41
CA THR A 73 -10.95 6.82 10.75
C THR A 73 -10.37 7.75 9.68
N ASN A 74 -9.54 7.24 8.77
CA ASN A 74 -8.98 8.04 7.69
C ASN A 74 -10.06 8.49 6.70
N GLN A 75 -9.77 9.50 5.89
CA GLN A 75 -10.66 9.93 4.79
C GLN A 75 -10.40 9.18 3.48
N THR A 76 -9.20 8.63 3.30
CA THR A 76 -8.80 7.86 2.13
C THR A 76 -9.61 6.57 2.01
N ARG A 77 -10.11 6.27 0.80
CA ARG A 77 -10.99 5.11 0.54
C ARG A 77 -10.42 4.10 -0.45
N VAL A 78 -9.20 4.36 -0.95
CA VAL A 78 -8.51 3.49 -1.90
C VAL A 78 -7.37 2.81 -1.17
N PHE A 79 -7.40 1.48 -1.17
CA PHE A 79 -6.43 0.65 -0.48
C PHE A 79 -5.71 -0.21 -1.51
N VAL A 80 -4.39 -0.10 -1.55
CA VAL A 80 -3.50 -0.98 -2.31
C VAL A 80 -2.89 -1.95 -1.32
N VAL A 81 -3.23 -3.22 -1.43
CA VAL A 81 -2.82 -4.24 -0.47
C VAL A 81 -1.87 -5.22 -1.14
N HIS A 82 -0.73 -5.48 -0.51
CA HIS A 82 0.18 -6.54 -0.88
C HIS A 82 0.22 -7.58 0.24
N MET A 83 -0.36 -8.75 -0.05
CA MET A 83 -0.39 -9.92 0.82
C MET A 83 0.50 -10.98 0.16
N GLU A 84 1.59 -11.35 0.81
CA GLU A 84 2.47 -12.44 0.40
C GLU A 84 2.71 -13.38 1.57
#